data_AF-A0A535AI98-F1
#
_entry.id   AF-A0A535AI98-F1
#
_cell.length_a   1.000
_cell.length_b   1.000
_cell.length_c   1.000
_cell.angle_alpha   90.00
_cell.angle_beta   90.00
_cell.angle_gamma   90.00
#
_symmetry.space_group_name_H-M   'P 1'
#
loop_
_entity.id
_entity.type
_entity.pdbx_description
1 polymer ?
#
loop_
_entity_poly.entity_id
_entity_poly.type
_entity_poly.pdbx_seq_one_letter_code
_entity_poly.pdbx_strand_id
1 'polypeptide(L)'
;MTDETTTTTTTTTPSEGGERSAERTAERTAERTAERAAPVKKVASTRKPRPRIVGVPNDPVADMLTRVRNAAGARHESVSIPVSRTKLEIAKILKSEGFISSFDQPSARELVIKMKYVGGKVPAVSGLRRISKPGLRVYARKTEMPRVLGGLGIAIVSTSSGVMTGREAERKGLGGEVLAFIW
;
A
#
# COMPACT_ATOMS: atom_id res chain seq x y z
N MET A 1 -72.47 -54.67 -5.81
CA MET A 1 -73.52 -54.45 -4.79
C MET A 1 -72.99 -53.36 -3.87
N THR A 2 -73.07 -52.09 -4.27
CA THR A 2 -74.22 -51.17 -4.09
C THR A 2 -74.58 -50.99 -2.63
N ASP A 3 -74.20 -49.85 -2.06
CA ASP A 3 -75.03 -49.10 -1.13
C ASP A 3 -74.91 -47.60 -1.46
N GLU A 4 -76.03 -47.04 -1.93
CA GLU A 4 -76.42 -45.64 -1.85
C GLU A 4 -76.72 -45.35 -0.34
N THR A 5 -76.80 -44.14 0.25
CA THR A 5 -77.47 -42.92 -0.17
C THR A 5 -77.31 -41.85 0.94
N THR A 6 -77.44 -40.56 0.58
CA THR A 6 -78.11 -39.47 1.35
C THR A 6 -77.32 -38.51 2.26
N THR A 7 -77.00 -37.34 1.66
CA THR A 7 -77.46 -35.96 1.99
C THR A 7 -77.37 -35.42 3.44
N THR A 8 -76.69 -34.27 3.62
CA THR A 8 -77.29 -33.05 4.22
C THR A 8 -76.51 -31.80 3.79
N THR A 9 -77.21 -30.92 3.08
CA THR A 9 -76.86 -29.54 2.74
C THR A 9 -77.10 -28.64 3.96
N THR A 10 -76.12 -27.81 4.35
CA THR A 10 -76.38 -26.64 5.19
C THR A 10 -75.81 -25.39 4.53
N THR A 11 -76.73 -24.62 3.97
CA THR A 11 -76.58 -23.24 3.52
C THR A 11 -76.60 -22.32 4.74
N THR A 12 -75.56 -21.53 4.96
CA THR A 12 -75.57 -20.41 5.92
C THR A 12 -75.23 -19.11 5.18
N THR A 13 -76.24 -18.26 5.07
CA THR A 13 -76.22 -16.88 4.56
C THR A 13 -75.48 -15.96 5.56
N PRO A 14 -74.81 -14.87 5.11
CA PRO A 14 -73.91 -14.09 5.96
C PRO A 14 -74.66 -13.08 6.83
N SER A 15 -74.20 -12.90 8.07
CA SER A 15 -74.68 -11.84 8.97
C SER A 15 -73.94 -10.52 8.69
N GLU A 16 -74.69 -9.52 8.25
CA GLU A 16 -74.31 -8.11 8.31
C GLU A 16 -74.14 -7.68 9.78
N GLY A 17 -72.99 -7.10 10.10
CA GLY A 17 -72.72 -6.61 11.44
C GLY A 17 -71.33 -6.01 11.57
N GLY A 18 -71.24 -4.70 11.34
CA GLY A 18 -70.28 -3.87 12.08
C GLY A 18 -68.96 -3.55 11.37
N GLU A 19 -69.04 -3.02 10.15
CA GLU A 19 -68.01 -2.16 9.55
C GLU A 19 -67.77 -0.91 10.41
N ARG A 20 -67.19 -1.03 11.62
CA ARG A 20 -66.71 0.12 12.43
C ARG A 20 -65.47 -0.19 13.28
N SER A 21 -64.73 -1.26 12.97
CA SER A 21 -63.53 -1.64 13.74
C SER A 21 -62.23 -1.72 12.94
N ALA A 22 -62.28 -1.57 11.61
CA ALA A 22 -61.07 -1.58 10.77
C ALA A 22 -60.47 -0.17 10.56
N GLU A 23 -61.26 0.90 10.72
CA GLU A 23 -60.83 2.26 10.38
C GLU A 23 -60.09 2.98 11.53
N ARG A 24 -60.22 2.50 12.77
CA ARG A 24 -59.45 3.03 13.92
C ARG A 24 -58.05 2.44 14.10
N THR A 25 -57.69 1.44 13.31
CA THR A 25 -56.37 0.79 13.39
C THR A 25 -55.39 1.33 12.34
N ALA A 26 -55.90 2.03 11.30
CA ALA A 26 -55.06 2.70 10.30
C ALA A 26 -54.50 4.05 10.79
N GLU A 27 -55.27 4.84 11.55
CA GLU A 27 -54.80 6.14 12.06
C GLU A 27 -53.76 6.03 13.18
N ARG A 28 -53.79 4.95 13.99
CA ARG A 28 -52.83 4.76 15.08
C ARG A 28 -51.46 4.25 14.65
N THR A 29 -51.32 3.81 13.40
CA THR A 29 -50.04 3.32 12.87
C THR A 29 -49.29 4.41 12.10
N ALA A 30 -49.97 5.48 11.68
CA ALA A 30 -49.35 6.64 11.03
C ALA A 30 -48.69 7.61 12.03
N GLU A 31 -49.23 7.76 13.25
CA GLU A 31 -48.68 8.72 14.24
C GLU A 31 -47.45 8.22 14.99
N ARG A 32 -47.09 6.94 14.91
CA ARG A 32 -45.90 6.39 15.59
C ARG A 32 -44.61 6.46 14.76
N THR A 33 -44.68 6.95 13.52
CA THR A 33 -43.53 6.99 12.60
C THR A 33 -42.94 8.40 12.46
N ALA A 34 -43.59 9.45 13.00
CA ALA A 34 -43.15 10.83 12.83
C ALA A 34 -42.27 11.40 13.97
N GLU A 35 -42.14 10.71 15.11
CA GLU A 35 -41.46 11.25 16.30
C GLU A 35 -40.20 10.48 16.70
N ARG A 36 -39.31 10.23 15.74
CA ARG A 36 -37.93 9.82 16.05
C ARG A 36 -36.91 10.32 15.02
N ALA A 37 -37.01 11.58 14.63
CA ALA A 37 -35.94 12.29 13.95
C ALA A 37 -35.20 13.16 14.98
N ALA A 38 -34.25 12.55 15.71
CA ALA A 38 -33.31 13.31 16.51
C ALA A 38 -32.49 14.24 15.59
N PRO A 39 -32.25 15.51 15.94
CA PRO A 39 -31.42 16.37 15.13
C PRO A 39 -29.97 15.84 15.21
N VAL A 40 -29.53 15.18 14.15
CA VAL A 40 -28.11 14.90 13.94
C VAL A 40 -27.42 16.24 13.82
N LYS A 41 -26.82 16.73 14.91
CA LYS A 41 -25.93 17.88 14.88
C LYS A 41 -24.85 17.58 13.85
N LYS A 42 -24.86 18.30 12.72
CA LYS A 42 -23.76 18.32 11.76
C LYS A 42 -22.51 18.82 12.48
N VAL A 43 -21.69 17.90 13.00
CA VAL A 43 -20.32 18.22 13.36
C VAL A 43 -19.50 18.16 12.09
N ALA A 44 -19.66 19.19 11.24
CA ALA A 44 -18.76 19.43 10.13
C ALA A 44 -17.45 19.99 10.70
N SER A 45 -16.58 19.12 11.20
CA SER A 45 -15.19 19.49 11.41
C SER A 45 -14.46 19.35 10.07
N THR A 46 -14.55 20.37 9.23
CA THR A 46 -13.69 20.57 8.06
C THR A 46 -12.28 20.92 8.52
N ARG A 47 -11.64 20.05 9.31
CA ARG A 47 -10.21 20.16 9.54
C ARG A 47 -9.53 19.66 8.28
N LYS A 48 -9.03 20.60 7.47
CA LYS A 48 -7.99 20.32 6.47
C LYS A 48 -6.98 19.36 7.12
N PRO A 49 -6.69 18.19 6.53
CA PRO A 49 -5.76 17.26 7.14
C PRO A 49 -4.47 18.03 7.41
N ARG A 50 -4.06 18.10 8.68
CA ARG A 50 -2.79 18.71 9.04
C ARG A 50 -1.73 18.01 8.18
N PRO A 51 -0.81 18.73 7.53
CA PRO A 51 0.27 18.08 6.81
C PRO A 51 0.92 17.14 7.84
N ARG A 52 0.90 15.83 7.57
CA ARG A 52 1.62 14.89 8.43
C ARG A 52 3.05 15.42 8.43
N ILE A 53 3.53 15.85 9.60
CA ILE A 53 4.94 16.10 9.80
C ILE A 53 5.55 14.70 9.74
N VAL A 54 5.87 14.26 8.53
CA VAL A 54 6.67 13.06 8.32
C VAL A 54 8.02 13.45 8.91
N GLY A 55 8.32 12.94 10.11
CA GLY A 55 9.61 13.18 10.75
C GLY A 55 10.72 12.91 9.73
N VAL A 56 11.67 13.82 9.62
CA VAL A 56 12.78 13.68 8.68
C VAL A 56 13.51 12.39 9.08
N PRO A 57 13.53 11.35 8.22
CA PRO A 57 14.20 10.11 8.58
C PRO A 57 15.68 10.40 8.85
N ASN A 58 16.19 9.91 9.97
CA ASN A 58 17.58 10.13 10.39
C ASN A 58 18.58 9.49 9.39
N ASP A 59 18.13 8.47 8.63
CA ASP A 59 18.82 7.95 7.45
C ASP A 59 17.83 7.86 6.25
N PRO A 60 17.85 8.85 5.33
CA PRO A 60 16.98 8.84 4.15
C PRO A 60 17.20 7.65 3.22
N VAL A 61 18.42 7.09 3.15
CA VAL A 61 18.71 5.92 2.30
C VAL A 61 18.11 4.67 2.93
N ALA A 62 18.27 4.49 4.24
CA ALA A 62 17.65 3.36 4.94
C ALA A 62 16.11 3.37 4.84
N ASP A 63 15.47 4.54 4.91
CA ASP A 63 14.03 4.71 4.68
C ASP A 63 13.63 4.26 3.27
N MET A 64 14.35 4.70 2.23
CA MET A 64 14.12 4.25 0.85
C MET A 64 14.21 2.72 0.73
N LEU A 65 15.29 2.11 1.20
CA LEU A 65 15.51 0.66 1.09
C LEU A 65 14.41 -0.12 1.82
N THR A 66 13.98 0.37 2.99
CA THR A 66 12.91 -0.24 3.78
C THR A 66 11.57 -0.18 3.04
N ARG A 67 11.22 0.97 2.45
CA ARG A 67 10.00 1.12 1.66
C ARG A 67 9.98 0.20 0.44
N VAL A 68 11.09 0.10 -0.28
CA VAL A 68 11.21 -0.80 -1.44
C VAL A 68 11.09 -2.26 -1.00
N ARG A 69 11.75 -2.67 0.09
CA ARG A 69 11.63 -4.03 0.63
C ARG A 69 10.20 -4.35 1.03
N ASN A 70 9.53 -3.43 1.72
CA ASN A 70 8.14 -3.62 2.15
C ASN A 70 7.20 -3.71 0.95
N ALA A 71 7.40 -2.87 -0.08
CA ALA A 71 6.64 -2.93 -1.31
C ALA A 71 6.83 -4.26 -2.06
N ALA A 72 8.07 -4.77 -2.13
CA ALA A 72 8.37 -6.08 -2.72
C ALA A 72 7.66 -7.22 -1.96
N GLY A 73 7.72 -7.22 -0.63
CA GLY A 73 7.05 -8.22 0.20
C GLY A 73 5.52 -8.17 0.12
N ALA A 74 4.95 -6.97 0.03
CA ALA A 74 3.51 -6.75 -0.14
C ALA A 74 3.02 -6.90 -1.60
N ARG A 75 3.92 -7.17 -2.55
CA ARG A 75 3.64 -7.27 -3.99
C ARG A 75 2.98 -6.01 -4.57
N HIS A 76 3.40 -4.84 -4.10
CA HIS A 76 2.94 -3.57 -4.68
C HIS A 76 3.59 -3.33 -6.04
N GLU A 77 2.82 -2.80 -7.00
CA GLU A 77 3.33 -2.46 -8.33
C GLU A 77 4.30 -1.28 -8.29
N SER A 78 4.09 -0.35 -7.35
CA SER A 78 4.92 0.83 -7.18
C SER A 78 5.03 1.27 -5.72
N VAL A 79 6.03 2.10 -5.46
CA VAL A 79 6.24 2.72 -4.14
C VAL A 79 6.67 4.17 -4.29
N SER A 80 6.04 5.05 -3.50
CA SER A 80 6.36 6.48 -3.42
C SER A 80 7.32 6.78 -2.26
N ILE A 81 8.40 7.50 -2.57
CA ILE A 81 9.42 7.91 -1.60
C ILE A 81 9.76 9.39 -1.75
N PRO A 82 10.12 10.11 -0.67
CA PRO A 82 10.57 11.49 -0.77
C PRO A 82 11.84 11.60 -1.59
N VAL A 83 11.88 12.53 -2.55
CA VAL A 83 13.01 12.67 -3.47
C VAL A 83 14.29 13.10 -2.74
N SER A 84 15.43 12.60 -3.18
CA SER A 84 16.74 13.18 -2.91
C SER A 84 17.69 12.83 -4.05
N ARG A 85 18.75 13.63 -4.24
CA ARG A 85 19.74 13.37 -5.30
C ARG A 85 20.34 11.96 -5.17
N THR A 86 20.74 11.56 -3.97
CA THR A 86 21.28 10.21 -3.71
C THR A 86 20.26 9.10 -4.01
N LYS A 87 18.99 9.29 -3.62
CA LYS A 87 17.93 8.31 -3.90
C LYS A 87 17.67 8.16 -5.41
N LEU A 88 17.75 9.27 -6.15
CA LEU A 88 17.62 9.26 -7.61
C LEU A 88 18.74 8.45 -8.27
N GLU A 89 19.99 8.67 -7.85
CA GLU A 89 21.12 7.88 -8.37
C GLU A 89 21.00 6.39 -8.00
N ILE A 90 20.57 6.06 -6.79
CA ILE A 90 20.28 4.68 -6.39
C ILE A 90 19.18 4.07 -7.29
N ALA A 91 18.10 4.81 -7.56
CA ALA A 91 17.03 4.33 -8.43
C ALA A 91 17.50 4.11 -9.88
N LYS A 92 18.38 4.97 -10.40
CA LYS A 92 19.02 4.76 -11.70
C LYS A 92 19.83 3.46 -11.74
N ILE A 93 20.65 3.20 -10.73
CA ILE A 93 21.44 1.97 -10.61
C ILE A 93 20.53 0.74 -10.51
N LEU A 94 19.49 0.80 -9.68
CA LEU A 94 18.52 -0.30 -9.55
C LEU A 94 17.84 -0.63 -10.88
N LYS A 95 17.56 0.39 -11.70
CA LYS A 95 16.99 0.22 -13.05
C LYS A 95 18.00 -0.39 -14.02
N SER A 96 19.24 0.13 -14.06
CA SER A 96 20.26 -0.37 -15.00
C SER A 96 20.65 -1.81 -14.73
N GLU A 97 20.67 -2.21 -13.46
CA GLU A 97 20.97 -3.58 -13.02
C GLU A 97 19.72 -4.49 -13.09
N GLY A 98 18.55 -3.93 -13.43
CA GLY A 98 17.33 -4.69 -13.68
C GLY A 98 16.57 -5.18 -12.45
N PHE A 99 16.83 -4.62 -11.26
CA PHE A 99 16.11 -4.90 -10.01
C PHE A 99 14.72 -4.25 -9.96
N ILE A 100 14.56 -3.10 -10.62
CA ILE A 100 13.28 -2.40 -10.76
C ILE A 100 12.91 -2.25 -12.23
N SER A 101 11.63 -2.02 -12.52
CA SER A 101 11.15 -1.86 -13.90
C SER A 101 11.45 -0.45 -14.41
N SER A 102 11.05 0.55 -13.64
CA SER A 102 11.32 1.96 -13.94
C SER A 102 11.22 2.82 -12.68
N PHE A 103 11.57 4.08 -12.80
CA PHE A 103 11.26 5.10 -11.79
C PHE A 103 10.80 6.38 -12.50
N ASP A 104 10.02 7.19 -11.82
CA ASP A 104 9.52 8.48 -12.29
C ASP A 104 9.55 9.51 -11.16
N GLN A 105 9.67 10.79 -11.51
CA GLN A 105 9.68 11.90 -10.58
C GLN A 105 8.52 12.86 -10.92
N PRO A 106 7.29 12.55 -10.50
CA PRO A 106 6.12 13.35 -10.86
C PRO A 106 6.14 14.75 -10.22
N SER A 107 6.90 14.94 -9.14
CA SER A 107 7.06 16.24 -8.49
C SER A 107 8.46 16.44 -7.91
N ALA A 108 8.80 17.68 -7.56
CA ALA A 108 10.06 18.01 -6.90
C ALA A 108 10.24 17.34 -5.52
N ARG A 109 9.20 16.71 -4.96
CA ARG A 109 9.23 16.09 -3.63
C ARG A 109 9.06 14.57 -3.64
N GLU A 110 8.73 14.00 -4.79
CA GLU A 110 8.29 12.60 -4.89
C GLU A 110 9.04 11.85 -5.98
N LEU A 111 9.53 10.66 -5.62
CA LEU A 111 10.10 9.67 -6.51
C LEU A 111 9.23 8.41 -6.43
N VAL A 112 8.71 7.97 -7.56
CA VAL A 112 7.90 6.76 -7.69
C VAL A 112 8.74 5.68 -8.34
N ILE A 113 8.88 4.54 -7.67
CA ILE A 113 9.61 3.38 -8.17
C ILE A 113 8.60 2.32 -8.59
N LYS A 114 8.68 1.84 -9.83
CA LYS A 114 7.90 0.69 -10.33
C LYS A 114 8.67 -0.60 -10.12
N MET A 115 8.08 -1.51 -9.35
CA MET A 115 8.67 -2.79 -9.00
C MET A 115 8.69 -3.72 -10.22
N LYS A 116 9.68 -4.61 -10.28
CA LYS A 116 9.76 -5.66 -11.30
C LYS A 116 9.50 -7.01 -10.64
N TYR A 117 8.68 -7.84 -11.29
CA TYR A 117 8.36 -9.18 -10.84
C TYR A 117 8.65 -10.19 -11.96
N VAL A 118 9.27 -11.31 -11.62
CA VAL A 118 9.54 -12.45 -12.50
C VAL A 118 8.42 -13.48 -12.31
N GLY A 119 7.85 -13.97 -13.42
CA GLY A 119 6.74 -14.92 -13.38
C GLY A 119 5.50 -14.39 -12.65
N GLY A 120 5.34 -13.07 -12.55
CA GLY A 120 4.22 -12.39 -11.91
C GLY A 120 4.16 -12.50 -10.37
N LYS A 121 5.09 -13.21 -9.72
CA LYS A 121 5.02 -13.47 -8.26
C LYS A 121 6.31 -13.18 -7.51
N VAL A 122 7.47 -13.36 -8.13
CA VAL A 122 8.77 -13.22 -7.45
C VAL A 122 9.32 -11.83 -7.71
N PRO A 123 9.56 -10.99 -6.69
CA PRO A 123 10.18 -9.69 -6.91
C PRO A 123 11.61 -9.87 -7.46
N ALA A 124 11.99 -9.05 -8.44
CA ALA A 124 13.35 -9.09 -8.99
C ALA A 124 14.41 -8.61 -7.98
N VAL A 125 13.99 -7.90 -6.95
CA VAL A 125 14.81 -7.56 -5.78
C VAL A 125 14.46 -8.50 -4.62
N SER A 126 15.40 -9.35 -4.24
CA SER A 126 15.23 -10.35 -3.18
C SER A 126 15.56 -9.76 -1.81
N GLY A 127 16.55 -8.86 -1.75
CA GLY A 127 17.08 -8.31 -0.51
C GLY A 127 17.72 -6.94 -0.70
N LEU A 128 17.48 -6.06 0.27
CA LEU A 128 18.14 -4.76 0.37
C LEU A 128 18.66 -4.57 1.80
N ARG A 129 19.94 -4.21 1.92
CA ARG A 129 20.60 -4.03 3.23
C ARG A 129 21.43 -2.76 3.26
N ARG A 130 21.13 -1.85 4.18
CA ARG A 130 21.94 -0.67 4.49
C ARG A 130 23.22 -1.10 5.22
N ILE A 131 24.38 -0.69 4.72
CA ILE A 131 25.70 -1.06 5.27
C ILE A 131 26.27 0.04 6.15
N SER A 132 26.64 1.19 5.57
CA SER A 132 26.98 2.37 6.36
C SER A 132 25.75 2.91 7.10
N LYS A 133 25.87 3.47 8.29
CA LYS A 133 24.75 4.04 9.07
C LYS A 133 25.22 5.33 9.75
N PRO A 134 24.31 6.25 10.16
CA PRO A 134 24.69 7.52 10.79
C PRO A 134 25.59 7.43 12.04
N GLY A 135 25.74 6.27 12.69
CA GLY A 135 26.70 6.05 13.77
C GLY A 135 27.88 5.12 13.43
N LEU A 136 27.87 4.49 12.25
CA LEU A 136 28.93 3.58 11.81
C LEU A 136 29.09 3.69 10.30
N ARG A 137 30.04 4.51 9.87
CA ARG A 137 30.37 4.66 8.45
C ARG A 137 31.30 3.54 8.01
N VAL A 138 30.96 2.89 6.91
CA VAL A 138 31.73 1.80 6.33
C VAL A 138 32.32 2.28 5.02
N TYR A 139 33.63 2.25 4.90
CA TYR A 139 34.37 2.64 3.70
C TYR A 139 35.10 1.44 3.12
N ALA A 140 35.22 1.41 1.80
CA ALA A 140 36.01 0.43 1.09
C ALA A 140 37.06 1.14 0.22
N ARG A 141 38.29 0.64 0.28
CA ARG A 141 39.35 1.02 -0.66
C ARG A 141 39.05 0.41 -2.03
N LYS A 142 39.65 0.96 -3.08
CA LYS A 142 39.51 0.44 -4.46
C LYS A 142 39.85 -1.04 -4.60
N THR A 143 40.79 -1.55 -3.79
CA THR A 143 41.26 -2.94 -3.78
C THR A 143 40.43 -3.87 -2.88
N GLU A 144 39.59 -3.31 -2.01
CA GLU A 144 38.84 -4.03 -0.98
C GLU A 144 37.32 -3.89 -1.20
N MET A 145 36.93 -3.66 -2.45
CA MET A 145 35.53 -3.46 -2.79
C MET A 145 34.72 -4.73 -2.46
N PRO A 146 33.69 -4.65 -1.60
CA PRO A 146 32.98 -5.84 -1.16
C PRO A 146 32.17 -6.45 -2.31
N ARG A 147 32.25 -7.77 -2.44
CA ARG A 147 31.40 -8.55 -3.34
C ARG A 147 30.16 -9.05 -2.59
N VAL A 148 28.99 -8.87 -3.19
CA VAL A 148 27.71 -9.31 -2.61
C VAL A 148 27.33 -10.66 -3.20
N LEU A 149 27.13 -11.67 -2.33
CA LEU A 149 26.78 -13.04 -2.72
C LEU A 149 27.69 -13.61 -3.84
N GLY A 150 29.01 -13.48 -3.67
CA GLY A 150 29.97 -13.98 -4.67
C GLY A 150 29.94 -13.26 -6.03
N GLY A 151 29.24 -12.13 -6.14
CA GLY A 151 29.06 -11.36 -7.38
C GLY A 151 27.66 -11.44 -7.99
N LEU A 152 26.73 -12.19 -7.38
CA LEU A 152 25.33 -12.24 -7.80
C LEU A 152 24.54 -10.99 -7.42
N GLY A 153 24.96 -10.29 -6.36
CA GLY A 153 24.39 -9.02 -5.95
C GLY A 153 25.31 -7.85 -6.27
N ILE A 154 24.82 -6.65 -6.00
CA ILE A 154 25.58 -5.41 -6.17
C ILE A 154 25.84 -4.72 -4.84
N ALA A 155 27.03 -4.14 -4.71
CA ALA A 155 27.30 -3.12 -3.72
C ALA A 155 27.07 -1.74 -4.35
N ILE A 156 26.35 -0.86 -3.68
CA ILE A 156 26.24 0.56 -4.03
C ILE A 156 27.21 1.34 -3.17
N VAL A 157 28.04 2.16 -3.81
CA VAL A 157 29.07 2.95 -3.15
C VAL A 157 28.95 4.43 -3.50
N SER A 158 29.20 5.29 -2.51
CA SER A 158 29.36 6.73 -2.71
C SER A 158 30.84 7.05 -2.84
N THR A 159 31.25 7.53 -4.00
CA THR A 159 32.63 7.94 -4.29
C THR A 159 32.72 9.44 -4.50
N SER A 160 33.93 9.98 -4.66
CA SER A 160 34.16 11.38 -5.03
C SER A 160 33.54 11.76 -6.39
N SER A 161 33.35 10.80 -7.29
CA SER A 161 32.74 11.00 -8.61
C SER A 161 31.23 10.72 -8.64
N GLY A 162 30.61 10.47 -7.48
CA GLY A 162 29.19 10.18 -7.37
C GLY A 162 28.88 8.78 -6.86
N VAL A 163 27.58 8.44 -6.86
CA VAL A 163 27.07 7.13 -6.45
C VAL A 163 27.11 6.17 -7.63
N MET A 164 27.69 5.00 -7.45
CA MET A 164 27.85 3.99 -8.50
C MET A 164 27.89 2.58 -7.92
N THR A 165 27.97 1.56 -8.77
CA THR A 165 28.15 0.19 -8.28
C THR A 165 29.60 -0.06 -7.87
N GLY A 166 29.82 -1.03 -6.97
CA GLY A 166 31.16 -1.43 -6.54
C GLY A 166 32.03 -1.86 -7.73
N ARG A 167 31.44 -2.57 -8.70
CA ARG A 167 32.14 -2.99 -9.93
C ARG A 167 32.59 -1.79 -10.78
N GLU A 168 31.73 -0.77 -10.89
CA GLU A 168 32.10 0.46 -11.60
C GLU A 168 33.18 1.26 -10.87
N ALA A 169 33.11 1.32 -9.54
CA ALA A 169 34.12 1.97 -8.72
C ALA A 169 35.48 1.26 -8.83
N GLU A 170 35.50 -0.08 -8.78
CA GLU A 170 36.70 -0.90 -8.97
C GLU A 170 37.32 -0.65 -10.36
N ARG A 171 36.50 -0.66 -11.43
CA ARG A 171 36.97 -0.35 -12.79
C ARG A 171 37.56 1.05 -12.93
N LYS A 172 37.03 2.03 -12.19
CA LYS A 172 37.55 3.41 -12.16
C LYS A 172 38.69 3.61 -11.16
N GLY A 173 39.07 2.58 -10.40
CA GLY A 173 40.08 2.68 -9.35
C GLY A 173 39.68 3.58 -8.18
N LEU A 174 38.38 3.73 -7.91
CA LEU A 174 37.83 4.59 -6.87
C LEU A 174 37.43 3.79 -5.62
N GLY A 175 37.73 4.35 -4.44
CA GLY A 175 37.15 3.91 -3.17
C GLY A 175 35.99 4.80 -2.75
N GLY A 176 35.31 4.44 -1.66
CA GLY A 176 34.17 5.23 -1.18
C GLY A 176 33.44 4.65 0.02
N GLU A 177 32.34 5.30 0.40
CA GLU A 177 31.42 4.82 1.44
C GLU A 177 30.54 3.71 0.86
N VAL A 178 30.48 2.56 1.53
CA VAL A 178 29.60 1.47 1.16
C VAL A 178 28.20 1.76 1.65
N LEU A 179 27.31 2.16 0.74
CA LEU A 179 25.97 2.56 1.09
C LEU A 179 25.09 1.36 1.40
N ALA A 180 24.94 0.45 0.44
CA ALA A 180 23.98 -0.63 0.54
C ALA A 180 24.39 -1.84 -0.29
N PHE A 181 23.91 -3.00 0.10
CA PHE A 181 23.96 -4.23 -0.69
C PHE A 181 22.56 -4.57 -1.17
N ILE A 182 22.46 -5.01 -2.42
CA ILE A 182 21.21 -5.42 -3.08
C ILE A 182 21.44 -6.75 -3.80
N TRP A 183 20.45 -7.65 -3.72
CA TRP A 183 20.41 -8.96 -4.39
C TRP A 183 18.96 -9.44 -4.53
#